data_AF-A0A496DYY1-F1
#
_entry.id   AF-A0A496DYY1-F1
#
_cell.length_a   1.000
_cell.length_b   1.000
_cell.length_c   1.000
_cell.angle_alpha   90.00
_cell.angle_beta   90.00
_cell.angle_gamma   90.00
#
_symmetry.space_group_name_H-M   'P 1'
#
loop_
_entity.id
_entity.type
_entity.pdbx_description
1 polymer ?
#
loop_
_entity_poly.entity_id
_entity_poly.type
_entity_poly.pdbx_seq_one_letter_code
_entity_poly.pdbx_strand_id
1 'polypeptide(L)'
;MNKVEIFYKKVIEAVCKECGTDPVMMFSNNKERNVDARGVAITILADRKLSDNIISDLTGMTRQAVNRMRNLYPDRIRRSYYLRRTVESVKDNINE
;
A
#
# COMPACT_ATOMS: atom_id res chain seq x y z
N MET A 1 16.21 4.94 12.08
CA MET A 1 15.22 4.59 11.03
C MET A 1 15.37 5.60 9.91
N ASN A 2 15.64 5.16 8.68
CA ASN A 2 15.87 6.08 7.57
C ASN A 2 14.55 6.72 7.09
N LYS A 3 14.63 7.78 6.27
CA LYS A 3 13.44 8.50 5.76
C LYS A 3 12.46 7.59 5.02
N VAL A 4 12.97 6.56 4.33
CA VAL A 4 12.15 5.60 3.57
C VAL A 4 11.37 4.70 4.53
N GLU A 5 11.99 4.18 5.57
CA GLU A 5 11.34 3.36 6.60
C GLU A 5 10.28 4.14 7.39
N ILE A 6 10.55 5.42 7.70
CA ILE A 6 9.56 6.32 8.34
C ILE A 6 8.34 6.49 7.43
N PHE A 7 8.58 6.80 6.16
CA PHE A 7 7.50 6.95 5.19
C PHE A 7 6.71 5.66 5.01
N TYR A 8 7.41 4.53 4.90
CA TYR A 8 6.79 3.21 4.82
C TYR A 8 5.87 2.94 6.02
N LYS A 9 6.35 3.15 7.25
CA LYS A 9 5.51 2.95 8.45
C LYS A 9 4.27 3.83 8.45
N LYS A 10 4.43 5.13 8.14
CA LYS A 10 3.29 6.06 8.02
C LYS A 10 2.24 5.56 7.02
N VAL A 11 2.67 5.11 5.83
CA VAL A 11 1.75 4.58 4.81
C VAL A 11 1.04 3.33 5.31
N ILE A 12 1.75 2.39 5.90
CA ILE A 12 1.17 1.12 6.37
C ILE A 12 0.16 1.36 7.50
N GLU A 13 0.49 2.21 8.47
CA GLU A 13 -0.40 2.56 9.57
C GLU A 13 -1.68 3.24 9.06
N ALA A 14 -1.55 4.22 8.17
CA ALA A 14 -2.70 4.92 7.58
C ALA A 14 -3.58 3.99 6.75
N VAL A 15 -2.99 3.12 5.91
CA VAL A 15 -3.75 2.15 5.10
C VAL A 15 -4.46 1.13 5.99
N CYS A 16 -3.79 0.60 7.03
CA CYS A 16 -4.40 -0.36 7.94
C CYS A 16 -5.60 0.25 8.67
N LYS A 17 -5.48 1.51 9.12
CA LYS A 17 -6.57 2.27 9.73
C LYS A 17 -7.75 2.43 8.78
N GLU A 18 -7.53 2.92 7.56
CA GLU A 18 -8.62 3.17 6.61
C GLU A 18 -9.28 1.89 6.08
N CYS A 19 -8.51 0.83 5.90
CA CYS A 19 -9.07 -0.45 5.46
C CYS A 19 -9.64 -1.28 6.62
N GLY A 20 -9.45 -0.89 7.88
CA GLY A 20 -9.88 -1.66 9.05
C GLY A 20 -9.19 -3.02 9.13
N THR A 21 -7.86 -3.03 9.01
CA THR A 21 -6.99 -4.22 9.13
C THR A 21 -5.74 -3.89 9.95
N ASP A 22 -4.81 -4.82 10.07
CA ASP A 22 -3.51 -4.64 10.70
C ASP A 22 -2.38 -5.16 9.79
N PRO A 23 -1.11 -4.77 10.01
CA PRO A 23 -0.02 -5.15 9.13
C PRO A 23 0.15 -6.68 9.00
N VAL A 24 -0.06 -7.44 10.07
CA VAL A 24 0.08 -8.90 10.06
C VAL A 24 -0.99 -9.50 9.17
N MET A 25 -2.25 -9.10 9.35
CA MET A 25 -3.37 -9.60 8.56
C MET A 25 -3.33 -9.14 7.11
N MET A 26 -2.91 -7.90 6.87
CA MET A 26 -2.76 -7.34 5.53
C MET A 26 -1.79 -8.18 4.68
N PHE A 27 -0.66 -8.60 5.23
CA PHE A 27 0.35 -9.36 4.49
C PHE A 27 0.19 -10.89 4.54
N SER A 28 -0.56 -11.44 5.50
CA SER A 28 -0.66 -12.90 5.73
C SER A 28 -1.81 -13.61 5.03
N ASN A 29 -2.86 -12.92 4.57
CA ASN A 29 -4.02 -13.59 3.96
C ASN A 29 -4.67 -12.80 2.82
N ASN A 30 -5.52 -13.49 2.05
CA ASN A 30 -6.10 -13.00 0.80
C ASN A 30 -7.57 -12.60 0.89
N LYS A 31 -8.06 -12.22 2.08
CA LYS A 31 -9.38 -11.56 2.16
C LYS A 31 -9.36 -10.29 1.32
N GLU A 32 -10.45 -9.99 0.62
CA GLU A 32 -10.54 -8.86 -0.33
C GLU A 32 -10.00 -7.55 0.26
N ARG A 33 -10.47 -7.18 1.45
CA ARG A 33 -9.95 -6.04 2.23
C ARG A 33 -8.43 -6.01 2.37
N ASN A 34 -7.79 -7.15 2.63
CA ASN A 34 -6.33 -7.24 2.82
C ASN A 34 -5.57 -7.21 1.48
N VAL A 35 -6.19 -7.71 0.42
CA VAL A 35 -5.66 -7.59 -0.95
C VAL A 35 -5.71 -6.12 -1.38
N ASP A 36 -6.83 -5.44 -1.12
CA ASP A 36 -7.01 -4.02 -1.43
C ASP A 36 -6.09 -3.11 -0.60
N ALA A 37 -5.97 -3.35 0.71
CA ALA A 37 -5.03 -2.64 1.56
C ALA A 37 -3.59 -2.74 1.02
N ARG A 38 -3.13 -3.95 0.66
CA ARG A 38 -1.80 -4.13 0.04
C ARG A 38 -1.65 -3.37 -1.26
N GLY A 39 -2.68 -3.39 -2.12
CA GLY A 39 -2.63 -2.71 -3.40
C GLY A 39 -2.61 -1.20 -3.29
N VAL A 40 -3.36 -0.64 -2.35
CA VAL A 40 -3.32 0.79 -2.01
C VAL A 40 -1.92 1.15 -1.49
N ALA A 41 -1.39 0.41 -0.51
CA ALA A 41 -0.06 0.66 0.05
C ALA A 41 1.04 0.62 -1.03
N ILE A 42 1.07 -0.42 -1.86
CA ILE A 42 2.08 -0.55 -2.94
C ILE A 42 1.94 0.57 -3.95
N THR A 43 0.73 0.98 -4.31
CA THR A 43 0.51 2.10 -5.24
C THR A 43 1.08 3.40 -4.67
N ILE A 44 0.83 3.70 -3.40
CA ILE A 44 1.33 4.93 -2.75
C ILE A 44 2.86 4.92 -2.61
N LEU A 45 3.45 3.78 -2.24
CA LEU A 45 4.90 3.62 -2.16
C LEU A 45 5.55 3.79 -3.54
N ALA A 46 4.95 3.22 -4.59
CA ALA A 46 5.42 3.34 -5.97
C ALA A 46 5.27 4.78 -6.51
N ASP A 47 4.19 5.49 -6.17
CA ASP A 47 3.99 6.92 -6.50
C ASP A 47 5.14 7.77 -5.95
N ARG A 48 5.69 7.39 -4.78
CA ARG A 48 6.86 8.03 -4.16
C ARG A 48 8.20 7.59 -4.77
N LYS A 49 8.17 6.91 -5.91
CA LYS A 49 9.33 6.43 -6.69
C LYS A 49 10.20 5.40 -5.97
N LEU A 50 9.66 4.67 -4.99
CA LEU A 50 10.35 3.51 -4.43
C LEU A 50 10.40 2.39 -5.47
N SER A 51 11.54 1.72 -5.59
CA SER A 51 11.72 0.60 -6.52
C SER A 51 11.03 -0.66 -6.00
N ASP A 52 10.74 -1.59 -6.92
CA ASP A 52 10.12 -2.88 -6.54
C ASP A 52 10.99 -3.66 -5.55
N ASN A 53 12.33 -3.52 -5.64
CA ASN A 53 13.26 -4.13 -4.68
C ASN A 53 13.08 -3.50 -3.28
N ILE A 54 13.06 -2.17 -3.19
CA ILE A 54 12.88 -1.48 -1.89
C ILE A 54 11.55 -1.85 -1.26
N ILE A 55 10.46 -1.86 -2.04
CA ILE A 55 9.14 -2.24 -1.54
C ILE A 55 9.12 -3.71 -1.13
N SER A 56 9.75 -4.60 -1.90
CA SER A 56 9.93 -6.02 -1.57
C SER A 56 10.62 -6.18 -0.21
N ASP A 57 11.73 -5.49 0.00
CA ASP A 57 12.51 -5.55 1.25
C ASP A 57 11.72 -5.03 2.46
N LEU A 58 10.96 -3.93 2.28
CA LEU A 58 10.16 -3.33 3.36
C LEU A 58 8.94 -4.17 3.75
N THR A 59 8.30 -4.80 2.77
CA THR A 59 7.02 -5.52 2.96
C THR A 59 7.20 -7.02 3.22
N GLY A 60 8.36 -7.58 2.89
CA GLY A 60 8.59 -9.03 2.87
C GLY A 60 7.87 -9.75 1.72
N MET A 61 7.23 -9.03 0.80
CA MET A 61 6.64 -9.60 -0.41
C MET A 61 7.73 -9.92 -1.43
N THR A 62 7.46 -10.86 -2.33
CA THR A 62 8.37 -11.07 -3.47
C THR A 62 8.31 -9.89 -4.44
N ARG A 63 9.43 -9.60 -5.10
CA ARG A 63 9.49 -8.56 -6.15
C ARG A 63 8.43 -8.76 -7.24
N GLN A 64 8.14 -10.00 -7.60
CA GLN A 64 7.13 -10.35 -8.60
C GLN A 64 5.72 -10.00 -8.11
N ALA A 65 5.42 -10.23 -6.83
CA ALA A 65 4.14 -9.85 -6.25
C ALA A 65 3.99 -8.32 -6.20
N VAL A 66 5.04 -7.59 -5.79
CA VAL A 66 5.06 -6.12 -5.81
C VAL A 66 4.82 -5.59 -7.23
N ASN A 67 5.55 -6.12 -8.21
CA ASN A 67 5.41 -5.71 -9.61
C ASN A 67 3.99 -5.94 -10.14
N ARG A 68 3.39 -7.10 -9.84
CA ARG A 68 2.00 -7.42 -10.20
C ARG A 68 1.03 -6.40 -9.61
N MET A 69 1.15 -6.09 -8.32
CA MET A 69 0.27 -5.14 -7.64
C MET A 69 0.43 -3.73 -8.21
N ARG A 70 1.67 -3.28 -8.43
CA ARG A 70 2.00 -1.97 -9.02
C ARG A 70 1.39 -1.78 -10.41
N ASN A 71 1.32 -2.84 -11.21
CA ASN A 71 0.74 -2.76 -12.56
C ASN A 71 -0.78 -2.91 -12.58
N LEU A 72 -1.37 -3.59 -11.59
CA LEU A 72 -2.80 -3.88 -11.54
C LEU A 72 -3.61 -2.79 -10.84
N TYR A 73 -3.10 -2.29 -9.70
CA TYR A 73 -3.88 -1.44 -8.81
C TYR A 73 -4.15 -0.02 -9.29
N PRO A 74 -3.28 0.64 -10.08
CA PRO A 74 -3.60 1.96 -10.62
C PRO A 74 -4.92 1.96 -11.42
N ASP A 75 -5.15 0.95 -12.28
CA ASP A 75 -6.41 0.85 -13.01
C ASP A 75 -7.59 0.49 -12.10
N ARG A 76 -7.39 -0.38 -11.10
CA ARG A 76 -8.44 -0.70 -10.10
C ARG A 76 -8.85 0.52 -9.28
N ILE A 77 -7.89 1.30 -8.80
CA ILE A 77 -8.10 2.54 -8.06
C ILE A 77 -8.84 3.55 -8.94
N ARG A 78 -8.45 3.66 -10.21
CA ARG A 78 -9.13 4.54 -11.17
C ARG A 78 -10.60 4.16 -11.36
N ARG A 79 -10.94 2.87 -11.35
CA ARG A 79 -12.33 2.39 -11.58
C ARG A 79 -13.18 2.26 -10.32
N SER A 80 -12.57 2.14 -9.15
CA SER A 80 -13.29 1.96 -7.88
C SER A 80 -13.35 3.25 -7.08
N TYR A 81 -14.56 3.75 -6.83
CA TYR A 81 -14.77 4.91 -5.97
C TYR A 81 -14.21 4.68 -4.56
N TYR A 82 -14.46 3.50 -3.99
CA TYR A 82 -13.96 3.12 -2.67
C TYR A 82 -12.43 3.19 -2.58
N LEU A 83 -11.73 2.56 -3.54
CA LEU A 83 -10.26 2.56 -3.54
C LEU A 83 -9.70 3.97 -3.77
N ARG A 84 -10.35 4.77 -4.61
CA ARG A 84 -9.92 6.16 -4.86
C ARG A 84 -10.04 7.00 -3.59
N ARG A 85 -11.18 6.94 -2.89
CA ARG A 85 -11.40 7.62 -1.61
C ARG A 85 -10.41 7.14 -0.54
N THR A 86 -10.09 5.85 -0.52
CA THR A 86 -9.09 5.28 0.39
C THR A 86 -7.71 5.88 0.14
N VAL A 87 -7.26 5.95 -1.13
CA VAL A 87 -5.97 6.54 -1.49
C VAL A 87 -5.92 8.03 -1.13
N GLU A 88 -6.99 8.79 -1.41
CA GLU A 88 -7.09 10.21 -1.05
C GLU A 88 -6.95 10.40 0.47
N SER A 89 -7.75 9.68 1.25
CA SER A 89 -7.72 9.76 2.71
C SER A 89 -6.35 9.36 3.30
N VAL A 90 -5.71 8.31 2.78
CA VAL A 90 -4.37 7.93 3.21
C VAL A 90 -3.35 9.03 2.88
N LYS A 91 -3.42 9.63 1.69
CA LYS A 91 -2.51 10.71 1.29
C LYS A 91 -2.68 11.96 2.15
N ASP A 92 -3.91 12.29 2.56
CA ASP A 92 -4.16 13.40 3.47
C ASP A 92 -3.52 13.14 4.86
N ASN A 93 -3.75 11.94 5.42
CA ASN A 93 -3.21 11.54 6.73
C ASN A 93 -1.67 11.50 6.82
N ILE A 94 -0.96 11.23 5.72
CA ILE A 94 0.52 11.12 5.73
C ILE A 94 1.23 12.46 5.46
N ASN A 95 0.50 13.46 4.96
CA ASN A 95 1.03 14.81 4.67
C ASN A 95 0.80 15.80 5.83
N GLU A 96 0.02 15.41 6.84
CA GLU A 96 -0.01 16.02 8.18
C GLU A 96 1.21 15.59 9.02
#